data_AF-A0A926SFR9-F1
#
_entry.id   AF-A0A926SFR9-F1
#
_cell.length_a   1.000
_cell.length_b   1.000
_cell.length_c   1.000
_cell.angle_alpha   90.00
_cell.angle_beta   90.00
_cell.angle_gamma   90.00
#
_symmetry.space_group_name_H-M   'P 1'
#
loop_
_entity.id
_entity.type
_entity.pdbx_description
1 polymer ?
#
loop_
_entity_poly.entity_id
_entity_poly.type
_entity_poly.pdbx_seq_one_letter_code
_entity_poly.pdbx_strand_id
1 'polypeptide(L)'
;MSTLLPIISMPGLPEARVTLDNQGWIPLPQLQTRDTTVHAFLSVNPPANAEETFWLAVRECLVAASASAIIAGTMTGGIAALPTFMRVFGMKAATKGLELVGNQFQLVTKTTYGEWNAYVGLS
;
A
#
# COMPACT_ATOMS: atom_id res chain seq x y z
N MET A 1 -0.48 11.26 17.82
CA MET A 1 -1.29 11.03 16.62
C MET A 1 -0.36 10.55 15.52
N SER A 2 -0.67 9.46 14.82
CA SER A 2 0.19 8.92 13.76
C SER A 2 -0.01 9.68 12.44
N THR A 3 1.09 10.05 11.78
CA THR A 3 1.06 10.65 10.44
C THR A 3 1.21 9.55 9.39
N LEU A 4 0.30 9.48 8.41
CA LEU A 4 0.37 8.52 7.30
C LEU A 4 1.02 9.19 6.09
N LEU A 5 2.16 8.65 5.66
CA LEU A 5 2.86 9.10 4.45
C LEU A 5 2.64 8.09 3.32
N PRO A 6 2.10 8.50 2.16
CA PRO A 6 1.87 7.58 1.06
C PRO A 6 3.20 7.06 0.49
N ILE A 7 3.26 5.76 0.20
CA ILE A 7 4.42 5.11 -0.45
C ILE A 7 4.05 4.72 -1.87
N ILE A 8 3.03 3.87 -2.03
CA ILE A 8 2.61 3.34 -3.33
C ILE A 8 1.11 3.01 -3.33
N SER A 9 0.51 3.10 -4.51
CA SER A 9 -0.80 2.53 -4.81
C SER A 9 -0.64 1.59 -5.99
N MET A 10 -1.13 0.36 -5.88
CA MET A 10 -1.00 -0.64 -6.93
C MET A 10 -2.31 -1.42 -7.12
N PRO A 11 -2.59 -1.93 -8.33
CA PRO A 11 -3.69 -2.86 -8.54
C PRO A 11 -3.56 -4.06 -7.59
N GLY A 12 -4.62 -4.35 -6.85
CA GLY A 12 -4.74 -5.53 -6.02
C GLY A 12 -5.31 -6.72 -6.80
N LEU A 13 -5.54 -7.83 -6.10
CA LEU A 13 -6.24 -8.96 -6.69
C LEU A 13 -7.71 -8.59 -6.92
N PRO A 14 -8.24 -8.76 -8.14
CA PRO A 14 -9.66 -8.53 -8.39
C PRO A 14 -10.49 -9.49 -7.54
N GLU A 15 -11.62 -9.02 -7.05
CA GLU A 15 -12.57 -9.87 -6.34
C GLU A 15 -13.71 -10.27 -7.25
N ALA A 16 -14.22 -11.48 -7.05
CA ALA A 16 -15.36 -12.01 -7.77
C ALA A 16 -16.42 -12.52 -6.78
N ARG A 17 -17.68 -12.30 -7.12
CA ARG A 17 -18.83 -12.88 -6.41
C ARG A 17 -19.89 -13.33 -7.39
N VAL A 18 -20.73 -14.26 -6.97
CA VAL A 18 -21.94 -14.65 -7.71
C VAL A 18 -23.14 -14.09 -6.99
N THR A 19 -23.99 -13.36 -7.71
CA THR A 19 -25.28 -12.84 -7.22
C THR A 19 -26.41 -13.44 -8.04
N LEU A 20 -27.61 -13.55 -7.47
CA LEU A 20 -28.81 -13.89 -8.23
C LEU A 20 -29.49 -12.59 -8.66
N ASP A 21 -29.71 -12.42 -9.96
CA ASP A 21 -30.52 -11.32 -10.47
C ASP A 21 -32.00 -11.72 -10.37
N ASN A 22 -32.73 -11.05 -9.48
CA ASN A 22 -34.15 -11.31 -9.21
C ASN A 22 -35.08 -10.45 -10.07
N GLN A 23 -34.58 -9.79 -11.12
CA GLN A 23 -35.40 -8.96 -12.02
C GLN A 23 -36.29 -9.77 -12.97
N GLY A 24 -36.09 -11.09 -13.08
CA GLY A 24 -36.88 -12.00 -13.92
C GLY A 24 -37.68 -13.06 -13.14
N TRP A 25 -38.52 -13.82 -13.86
CA TRP A 25 -39.33 -14.92 -13.31
C TRP A 25 -38.50 -16.12 -12.84
N ILE A 26 -37.28 -16.25 -13.35
CA ILE A 26 -36.28 -17.23 -12.92
C ILE A 26 -35.03 -16.44 -12.51
N PRO A 27 -34.56 -16.56 -11.26
CA PRO A 27 -33.33 -15.89 -10.83
C PRO A 27 -32.13 -16.49 -11.57
N LEU A 28 -31.45 -15.69 -12.37
CA LEU A 28 -30.26 -16.11 -13.08
C LEU A 28 -29.00 -15.77 -12.28
N PRO A 29 -28.01 -16.67 -12.20
CA PRO A 29 -26.73 -16.36 -11.58
C PRO A 29 -25.96 -15.36 -12.45
N GLN A 30 -25.50 -14.28 -11.84
CA GLN A 30 -24.67 -13.25 -12.46
C GLN A 30 -23.31 -13.23 -11.76
N LEU A 31 -22.24 -13.40 -12.54
CA LEU A 31 -20.88 -13.18 -12.07
C LEU A 31 -20.63 -11.67 -12.00
N GLN A 32 -20.18 -11.19 -10.85
CA GLN A 32 -19.76 -9.81 -10.67
C GLN A 32 -18.28 -9.77 -10.27
N THR A 33 -17.52 -8.87 -10.87
CA THR A 33 -16.13 -8.60 -10.49
C THR A 33 -15.97 -7.16 -10.02
N ARG A 34 -14.98 -6.91 -9.18
CA ARG A 34 -14.56 -5.55 -8.85
C ARG A 34 -13.05 -5.45 -8.81
N ASP A 35 -12.56 -4.30 -9.23
CA ASP A 35 -11.15 -3.96 -9.07
C ASP A 35 -10.87 -3.63 -7.61
N THR A 36 -9.67 -3.98 -7.16
CA THR A 36 -9.16 -3.57 -5.86
C THR A 36 -7.87 -2.78 -6.07
N THR A 37 -7.64 -1.78 -5.22
CA THR A 37 -6.37 -1.04 -5.18
C THR A 37 -5.79 -1.16 -3.79
N VAL A 38 -4.56 -1.65 -3.69
CA VAL A 38 -3.82 -1.70 -2.43
C VAL A 38 -2.96 -0.46 -2.32
N HIS A 39 -3.20 0.31 -1.26
CA HIS A 39 -2.42 1.47 -0.88
C HIS A 39 -1.50 1.10 0.28
N ALA A 40 -0.22 1.41 0.17
CA ALA A 40 0.74 1.27 1.26
C ALA A 40 1.16 2.64 1.79
N PHE A 41 1.18 2.77 3.11
CA PHE A 41 1.55 3.97 3.84
C PHE A 41 2.63 3.65 4.86
N LEU A 42 3.53 4.61 5.06
CA LEU A 42 4.38 4.66 6.25
C LEU A 42 3.62 5.43 7.33
N SER A 43 3.21 4.74 8.38
CA SER A 43 2.70 5.35 9.61
C SER A 43 3.87 5.75 10.49
N VAL A 44 3.97 7.04 10.80
CA VAL A 44 4.98 7.63 11.67
C VAL A 44 4.30 8.12 12.94
N ASN A 45 4.69 7.58 14.09
CA ASN A 45 4.35 8.11 15.40
C ASN A 45 5.48 9.04 15.85
N PRO A 46 5.39 10.35 15.61
CA PRO A 46 6.47 11.26 15.97
C PRO A 46 6.67 11.31 17.50
N PRO A 47 7.91 11.54 17.97
CA PRO A 47 8.16 11.87 19.37
C PRO A 47 7.45 13.17 19.75
N ALA A 48 7.19 13.38 21.05
CA ALA A 48 6.45 14.53 21.56
C ALA A 48 7.06 15.89 21.13
N ASN A 49 8.37 15.93 20.90
CA ASN A 49 9.13 17.11 20.48
C ASN A 49 9.71 16.95 19.06
N ALA A 50 8.93 16.39 18.12
CA ALA A 50 9.40 16.22 16.76
C ALA A 50 9.64 17.58 16.06
N GLU A 51 10.92 17.93 15.92
CA GLU A 51 11.37 19.13 15.22
C GLU A 51 11.35 18.94 13.69
N GLU A 52 11.50 20.04 12.95
CA GLU A 52 11.55 20.02 11.49
C GLU A 52 12.66 19.10 10.95
N THR A 53 13.79 19.03 11.67
CA THR A 53 14.93 18.15 11.36
C THR A 53 14.56 16.66 11.36
N PHE A 54 13.65 16.24 12.24
CA PHE A 54 13.11 14.87 12.26
C PHE A 54 12.32 14.57 10.99
N TRP A 55 11.42 15.48 10.59
CA TRP A 55 10.60 15.29 9.39
C TRP A 55 11.42 15.33 8.10
N LEU A 56 12.46 16.17 8.06
CA LEU A 56 13.43 16.17 6.96
C LEU A 56 14.16 14.82 6.87
N ALA A 57 14.64 14.27 7.99
CA ALA A 57 15.28 12.96 8.01
C ALA A 57 14.33 11.84 7.56
N VAL A 58 13.07 11.85 8.01
CA VAL A 58 12.04 10.88 7.57
C VAL A 58 11.80 10.98 6.07
N ARG A 59 11.69 12.20 5.53
CA ARG A 59 11.50 12.43 4.09
C ARG A 59 12.68 11.89 3.27
N GLU A 60 13.91 12.16 3.68
CA GLU A 60 15.11 11.64 3.01
C GLU A 60 15.15 10.10 3.03
N CYS A 61 14.82 9.49 4.17
CA CYS A 61 14.75 8.03 4.29
C CYS A 61 13.69 7.45 3.35
N LEU A 62 12.52 8.10 3.26
CA LEU A 62 11.42 7.67 2.41
C LEU A 62 11.77 7.78 0.92
N VAL A 63 12.44 8.85 0.49
CA VAL A 63 12.91 9.01 -0.89
C VAL A 63 13.93 7.93 -1.25
N ALA A 64 14.94 7.70 -0.40
CA ALA A 64 15.96 6.69 -0.64
C ALA A 64 15.38 5.26 -0.69
N ALA A 65 14.46 4.95 0.22
CA ALA A 65 13.77 3.66 0.27
C ALA A 65 12.87 3.46 -0.96
N SER A 66 12.14 4.49 -1.39
CA SER A 66 11.28 4.44 -2.58
C SER A 66 12.08 4.23 -3.85
N ALA A 67 13.18 4.98 -4.03
CA ALA A 67 14.07 4.80 -5.18
C ALA A 67 14.63 3.37 -5.25
N SER A 68 15.02 2.80 -4.10
CA SER A 68 15.54 1.44 -4.03
C SER A 68 14.46 0.39 -4.30
N ALA A 69 13.24 0.63 -3.82
CA ALA A 69 12.09 -0.24 -4.07
C ALA A 69 11.70 -0.28 -5.55
N ILE A 70 11.77 0.86 -6.24
CA ILE A 70 11.51 0.95 -7.69
C ILE A 70 12.54 0.10 -8.46
N ILE A 71 13.83 0.27 -8.17
CA ILE A 71 14.90 -0.49 -8.84
C ILE A 71 14.74 -1.99 -8.58
N ALA A 72 14.48 -2.39 -7.33
CA ALA A 72 14.25 -3.79 -7.00
C ALA A 72 12.98 -4.34 -7.67
N GLY A 73 11.91 -3.55 -7.74
CA GLY A 73 10.65 -3.92 -8.36
C GLY A 73 10.77 -4.14 -9.86
N THR A 74 11.52 -3.27 -10.57
CA THR A 74 11.75 -3.42 -12.02
C THR A 74 12.64 -4.62 -12.34
N MET A 75 13.61 -4.95 -11.49
CA MET A 75 14.53 -6.06 -11.73
C MET A 75 14.00 -7.44 -11.31
N THR A 76 13.09 -7.51 -10.33
CA THR A 76 12.62 -8.78 -9.72
C THR A 76 11.15 -9.09 -9.96
N GLY A 77 10.47 -8.34 -10.84
CA GLY A 77 9.02 -8.51 -11.05
C GLY A 77 8.18 -8.10 -9.84
N GLY A 78 8.63 -7.09 -9.09
CA GLY A 78 7.88 -6.51 -7.97
C GLY A 78 8.05 -7.20 -6.61
N ILE A 79 8.47 -8.47 -6.57
CA ILE A 79 8.51 -9.28 -5.34
C ILE A 79 9.47 -8.70 -4.30
N ALA A 80 10.63 -8.20 -4.74
CA ALA A 80 11.63 -7.67 -3.81
C ALA A 80 11.42 -6.18 -3.45
N ALA A 81 10.43 -5.50 -4.04
CA ALA A 81 10.26 -4.05 -3.87
C ALA A 81 10.00 -3.67 -2.40
N LEU A 82 9.06 -4.34 -1.74
CA LEU A 82 8.67 -4.02 -0.38
C LEU A 82 9.73 -4.44 0.67
N PRO A 83 10.33 -5.64 0.61
CA PRO A 83 11.45 -5.99 1.47
C PRO A 83 12.65 -5.03 1.32
N THR A 84 12.93 -4.60 0.08
CA THR A 84 14.01 -3.64 -0.20
C THR A 84 13.70 -2.27 0.38
N PHE A 85 12.46 -1.79 0.22
CA PHE A 85 11.99 -0.55 0.83
C PHE A 85 12.26 -0.56 2.34
N MET A 86 11.77 -1.59 3.04
CA MET A 86 11.89 -1.69 4.50
C MET A 86 13.35 -1.74 4.96
N ARG A 87 14.19 -2.49 4.24
CA ARG A 87 15.62 -2.59 4.55
C ARG A 87 16.34 -1.26 4.40
N VAL A 88 16.12 -0.56 3.27
CA VAL A 88 16.78 0.71 3.00
C VAL A 88 16.27 1.82 3.92
N PHE A 89 14.96 1.83 4.18
CA PHE A 89 14.35 2.77 5.13
C PHE A 89 14.94 2.59 6.53
N GLY A 90 14.95 1.36 7.06
CA GLY A 90 15.50 1.07 8.39
C GLY A 90 16.98 1.42 8.51
N MET A 91 17.78 1.10 7.49
CA MET A 91 19.20 1.45 7.46
C MET A 91 19.42 2.97 7.47
N LYS A 92 18.68 3.71 6.63
CA LYS A 92 18.78 5.17 6.58
C LYS A 92 18.30 5.83 7.88
N ALA A 93 17.20 5.32 8.44
CA ALA A 93 16.68 5.79 9.71
C ALA A 93 17.72 5.64 10.83
N ALA A 94 18.37 4.47 10.93
CA ALA A 94 19.44 4.24 11.90
C ALA A 94 20.62 5.22 11.72
N THR A 95 21.05 5.51 10.47
CA THR A 95 22.14 6.48 10.22
C THR A 95 21.79 7.93 10.58
N LYS A 96 20.51 8.26 10.66
CA LYS A 96 20.01 9.60 11.01
C LYS A 96 19.68 9.75 12.49
N GLY A 97 19.98 8.74 13.31
CA GLY A 97 19.63 8.74 14.74
C GLY A 97 18.12 8.72 14.97
N LEU A 98 17.33 8.34 13.97
CA LEU A 98 15.92 8.01 14.18
C LEU A 98 15.92 6.71 14.97
N GLU A 99 15.78 6.80 16.29
CA GLU A 99 15.57 5.61 17.10
C GLU A 99 14.36 4.87 16.53
N LEU A 100 14.60 3.66 16.06
CA LEU A 100 13.53 2.73 15.68
C LEU A 100 12.93 2.19 16.99
N VAL A 101 12.41 3.09 17.82
CA VAL A 101 11.65 2.70 19.01
C VAL A 101 10.49 1.86 18.48
N GLY A 102 10.26 0.71 19.10
CA GLY A 102 9.18 -0.19 18.69
C GLY A 102 7.87 0.60 18.52
N ASN A 103 7.20 0.42 17.38
CA ASN A 103 5.96 1.12 16.97
C ASN A 103 6.09 2.58 16.51
N GLN A 104 7.30 3.14 16.39
CA GLN A 104 7.46 4.49 15.85
C GLN A 104 7.21 4.58 14.34
N PHE A 105 7.61 3.53 13.61
CA PHE A 105 7.41 3.41 12.17
C PHE A 105 6.70 2.09 11.88
N GLN A 106 5.58 2.15 11.16
CA GLN A 106 4.80 0.97 10.80
C GLN A 106 4.39 1.07 9.33
N LEU A 107 4.49 -0.05 8.62
CA LEU A 107 3.88 -0.17 7.30
C LEU A 107 2.40 -0.50 7.48
N VAL A 108 1.54 0.34 6.93
CA VAL A 108 0.09 0.14 6.95
C VAL A 108 -0.40 -0.02 5.52
N THR A 109 -1.11 -1.11 5.24
CA THR A 109 -1.80 -1.30 3.97
C THR A 109 -3.29 -1.01 4.14
N LYS A 110 -3.89 -0.39 3.13
CA LYS A 110 -5.34 -0.21 3.03
C LYS A 110 -5.79 -0.63 1.63
N THR A 111 -6.90 -1.35 1.55
CA THR A 111 -7.49 -1.74 0.27
C THR A 111 -8.69 -0.86 0.00
N THR A 112 -8.70 -0.20 -1.16
CA THR A 112 -9.87 0.48 -1.71
C THR A 112 -10.55 -0.47 -2.69
N TYR A 113 -11.87 -0.54 -2.61
CA TYR A 113 -12.68 -1.41 -3.47
C TYR A 113 -13.41 -0.56 -4.51
N GLY A 114 -13.30 -0.97 -5.76
CA GLY A 114 -14.14 -0.42 -6.83
C GLY A 114 -15.58 -0.92 -6.75
N GLU A 115 -16.40 -0.39 -7.65
CA GLU A 115 -17.78 -0.83 -7.83
C GLU A 115 -17.86 -2.27 -8.37
N TRP A 116 -18.94 -2.97 -8.02
CA TRP A 116 -19.23 -4.28 -8.59
C TRP A 116 -19.74 -4.13 -10.01
N ASN A 117 -19.02 -4.71 -10.96
CA ASN A 117 -19.40 -4.75 -12.37
C ASN A 117 -19.90 -6.16 -12.72
N ALA A 118 -21.07 -6.24 -13.34
CA ALA A 118 -21.53 -7.49 -13.94
C ALA A 118 -20.59 -7.89 -15.07
N TYR A 119 -20.12 -9.13 -15.06
CA TYR A 119 -19.40 -9.69 -16.20
C TYR A 119 -20.40 -9.90 -17.34
N VAL A 120 -20.48 -8.94 -18.25
CA VAL A 120 -21.15 -9.14 -19.54
C VAL A 120 -20.13 -9.86 -20.41
N GLY A 121 -20.22 -11.19 -20.44
CA GLY A 121 -19.46 -11.96 -21.44
C GLY A 121 -19.76 -11.36 -22.81
N LEU A 122 -18.72 -10.88 -23.49
CA LEU A 122 -18.81 -10.32 -24.83
C LEU A 122 -19.55 -11.32 -25.72
N SER A 123 -20.74 -10.94 -26.17
CA SER A 123 -21.45 -11.57 -27.29
C SER A 123 -20.78 -11.19 -28.60
#